data_AF-A0A397GBA9-F1
#
_entry.id   AF-A0A397GBA9-F1
#
_cell.length_a   1.000
_cell.length_b   1.000
_cell.length_c   1.000
_cell.angle_alpha   90.00
_cell.angle_beta   90.00
_cell.angle_gamma   90.00
#
_symmetry.space_group_name_H-M   'P 1'
#
loop_
_entity.id
_entity.type
_entity.pdbx_description
1 polymer ?
#
loop_
_entity_poly.entity_id
_entity_poly.type
_entity_poly.pdbx_seq_one_letter_code
_entity_poly.pdbx_strand_id
1 'polypeptide(L)'
;MFTYLQHFAILVLGVRLVTSQAISAAATQSTGWNASFELSPKQLKLANLTSDQGAIINTITNFDRSQLANGGAHEDDFYNVRGLPRDQWPTEPGKTIKLQEFTDPSPFSIPAKTAMSRIIYSTTNANGTLIPASAYILWPFQPKVLRRKTHNSGLSAPVVLWTNGTSGFYANGAPSTHRGLFYADIVPFALAEAGYAVVAPDYAGLGVDVAWDGSRIPHQYFVRQAGAHGALNALRAARESFSKHMSSDYVVMGHSQGGSVAWGLSEILGRNDTKFENIGKGFLAWIAKDLNQIYPSFNLSDWFTPLGVSRIELLNQIEGSQMVTFAMFSPEEAILQPGWHETWYAKAFEELANPGKRPFKGPILLVQGT
;
A
#
# COMPACT_ATOMS: atom_id res chain seq x y z
N MET A 1 -24.04 21.84 -49.30
CA MET A 1 -22.93 21.19 -50.03
C MET A 1 -21.94 22.29 -50.43
N PHE A 2 -20.78 22.28 -49.77
CA PHE A 2 -19.57 23.10 -49.95
C PHE A 2 -19.59 24.62 -49.64
N THR A 3 -19.32 24.92 -48.36
CA THR A 3 -18.35 25.94 -47.93
C THR A 3 -16.92 25.50 -48.26
N TYR A 4 -16.01 26.43 -48.61
CA TYR A 4 -14.61 26.51 -48.14
C TYR A 4 -13.84 27.59 -48.92
N LEU A 5 -13.46 28.70 -48.28
CA LEU A 5 -12.08 29.21 -48.19
C LEU A 5 -12.06 30.60 -47.52
N GLN A 6 -10.86 30.96 -47.04
CA GLN A 6 -10.44 32.24 -46.48
C GLN A 6 -10.76 32.43 -44.98
N HIS A 7 -9.77 32.23 -44.12
CA HIS A 7 -8.81 33.28 -43.76
C HIS A 7 -7.72 32.70 -42.85
N PHE A 8 -6.50 32.64 -43.38
CA PHE A 8 -5.27 32.42 -42.63
C PHE A 8 -4.82 33.80 -42.11
N ALA A 9 -4.71 33.99 -40.81
CA ALA A 9 -4.08 35.16 -40.22
C ALA A 9 -3.22 34.77 -39.01
N ILE A 10 -1.94 35.03 -39.21
CA ILE A 10 -0.77 34.98 -38.34
C ILE A 10 -1.04 35.50 -36.92
N LEU A 11 -0.53 34.80 -35.91
CA LEU A 11 -0.11 35.44 -34.66
C LEU A 11 1.15 34.76 -34.10
N VAL A 12 2.29 35.43 -34.30
CA VAL A 12 3.57 35.18 -33.62
C VAL A 12 3.86 36.45 -32.81
N LEU A 13 3.89 36.33 -31.49
CA LEU A 13 4.78 37.01 -30.52
C LEU A 13 4.13 37.07 -29.14
N GLY A 14 4.63 36.21 -28.25
CA GLY A 14 4.29 36.18 -26.83
C GLY A 14 5.32 35.37 -26.06
N VAL A 15 6.61 35.66 -26.25
CA VAL A 15 7.68 35.06 -25.45
C VAL A 15 7.62 35.72 -24.07
N ARG A 16 6.89 35.10 -23.13
CA ARG A 16 7.18 35.27 -21.71
C ARG A 16 8.34 34.35 -21.37
N LEU A 17 9.38 34.91 -20.74
CA LEU A 17 10.44 34.13 -20.09
C LEU A 17 9.79 33.18 -19.08
N VAL A 18 9.62 31.92 -19.47
CA VAL A 18 9.53 30.82 -18.53
C VAL A 18 10.97 30.55 -18.12
N THR A 19 11.31 30.89 -16.87
CA THR A 19 12.50 30.36 -16.23
C THR A 19 12.40 28.85 -16.31
N SER A 20 13.23 28.23 -17.16
CA SER A 20 13.34 26.79 -17.22
C SER A 20 13.67 26.30 -15.81
N GLN A 21 12.77 25.53 -15.21
CA GLN A 21 13.19 24.61 -14.16
C GLN A 21 14.36 23.83 -14.75
N ALA A 22 15.51 23.87 -14.08
CA ALA A 22 16.66 23.11 -14.50
C ALA A 22 16.20 21.67 -14.74
N ILE A 23 16.30 21.22 -16.00
CA ILE A 23 16.14 19.82 -16.33
C ILE A 23 17.31 19.14 -15.63
N SER A 24 17.08 18.66 -14.40
CA SER A 24 17.96 17.67 -13.84
C SER A 24 17.94 16.51 -14.83
N ALA A 25 19.10 16.08 -15.30
CA ALA A 25 19.19 14.83 -16.03
C ALA A 25 18.55 13.77 -15.11
N ALA A 26 17.38 13.27 -15.49
CA ALA A 26 16.77 12.16 -14.78
C ALA A 26 17.79 11.04 -14.80
N ALA A 27 18.14 10.52 -13.62
CA ALA A 27 18.83 9.24 -13.58
C ALA A 27 17.99 8.27 -14.41
N THR A 28 18.61 7.54 -15.33
CA THR A 28 17.95 6.46 -16.06
C THR A 28 17.36 5.52 -15.02
N GLN A 29 16.05 5.59 -14.82
CA GLN A 29 15.36 4.63 -13.99
C GLN A 29 15.60 3.24 -14.57
N SER A 30 15.79 2.24 -13.71
CA SER A 30 16.01 0.87 -14.13
C SER A 30 14.75 0.34 -14.82
N THR A 31 14.67 0.54 -16.13
CA THR A 31 13.71 -0.14 -17.02
C THR A 31 14.19 -1.57 -17.33
N GLY A 32 15.41 -1.92 -16.94
CA GLY A 32 15.89 -3.29 -16.97
C GLY A 32 15.25 -4.10 -15.84
N TRP A 33 14.81 -5.32 -16.15
CA TRP A 33 14.48 -6.36 -15.16
C TRP A 33 15.73 -6.84 -14.38
N ASN A 34 16.81 -6.05 -14.36
CA ASN A 34 18.10 -6.45 -13.86
C ASN A 34 18.27 -5.95 -12.41
N ALA A 35 18.37 -6.89 -11.47
CA ALA A 35 18.70 -6.63 -10.09
C ALA A 35 19.92 -7.49 -9.73
N SER A 36 20.91 -6.88 -9.06
CA SER A 36 22.21 -7.50 -8.75
C SER A 36 22.48 -7.56 -7.24
N PHE A 37 21.42 -7.68 -6.44
CA PHE A 37 21.52 -7.81 -4.99
C PHE A 37 22.19 -9.13 -4.60
N GLU A 38 23.13 -9.03 -3.67
CA GLU A 38 23.80 -10.17 -3.05
C GLU A 38 24.05 -9.88 -1.56
N LEU A 39 23.69 -10.83 -0.70
CA LEU A 39 24.02 -10.79 0.72
C LEU A 39 25.54 -10.80 0.93
N SER A 40 26.03 -9.86 1.73
CA SER A 40 27.45 -9.85 2.13
C SER A 40 27.79 -11.03 3.07
N PRO A 41 29.06 -11.44 3.16
CA PRO A 41 29.51 -12.43 4.14
C PRO A 41 29.16 -12.06 5.59
N LYS A 42 29.14 -10.75 5.90
CA LYS A 42 28.72 -10.24 7.21
C LYS A 42 27.24 -10.49 7.47
N GLN A 43 26.38 -10.30 6.46
CA GLN A 43 24.94 -10.53 6.57
C GLN A 43 24.61 -12.02 6.68
N LEU A 44 25.31 -12.88 5.92
CA LEU A 44 25.19 -14.33 6.07
C LEU A 44 25.54 -14.78 7.49
N LYS A 45 26.66 -14.27 8.03
CA LYS A 45 27.09 -14.55 9.40
C LYS A 45 26.11 -14.02 10.45
N LEU A 46 25.58 -12.80 10.27
CA LEU A 46 24.63 -12.17 11.18
C LEU A 46 23.40 -13.06 11.42
N ALA A 47 22.80 -13.55 10.34
CA ALA A 47 21.56 -14.33 10.39
C ALA A 47 21.78 -15.86 10.50
N ASN A 48 23.04 -16.29 10.67
CA ASN A 48 23.48 -17.68 10.67
C ASN A 48 22.89 -18.46 9.47
N LEU A 49 23.13 -17.93 8.27
CA LEU A 49 22.64 -18.48 7.01
C LEU A 49 23.73 -19.29 6.32
N THR A 50 23.34 -20.43 5.75
CA THR A 50 24.21 -21.18 4.82
C THR A 50 24.34 -20.44 3.50
N SER A 51 25.33 -20.82 2.67
CA SER A 51 25.49 -20.28 1.32
C SER A 51 24.24 -20.52 0.46
N ASP A 52 23.60 -21.69 0.57
CA ASP A 52 22.39 -22.03 -0.18
C ASP A 52 21.20 -21.17 0.25
N GLN A 53 21.02 -20.95 1.56
CA GLN A 53 20.00 -20.04 2.07
C GLN A 53 20.24 -18.61 1.58
N GLY A 54 21.49 -18.18 1.57
CA GLY A 54 21.90 -16.90 1.00
C GLY A 54 21.53 -16.76 -0.48
N ALA A 55 21.84 -17.78 -1.29
CA ALA A 55 21.52 -17.80 -2.71
C ALA A 55 20.00 -17.74 -2.99
N ILE A 56 19.20 -18.46 -2.18
CA ILE A 56 17.74 -18.40 -2.25
C ILE A 56 17.23 -16.98 -1.95
N ILE A 57 17.70 -16.36 -0.87
CA ILE A 57 17.29 -14.99 -0.50
C ILE A 57 17.71 -13.98 -1.57
N ASN A 58 18.91 -14.10 -2.14
CA ASN A 58 19.38 -13.25 -3.23
C ASN A 58 18.48 -13.39 -4.46
N THR A 59 18.12 -14.62 -4.83
CA THR A 59 17.25 -14.90 -5.99
C THR A 59 15.87 -14.27 -5.80
N ILE A 60 15.25 -14.46 -4.64
CA ILE A 60 13.95 -13.87 -4.30
C ILE A 60 14.04 -12.35 -4.34
N THR A 61 15.04 -11.76 -3.68
CA THR A 61 15.19 -10.30 -3.59
C THR A 61 15.41 -9.67 -4.96
N ASN A 62 16.20 -10.30 -5.83
CA ASN A 62 16.41 -9.84 -7.20
C ASN A 62 15.13 -9.92 -8.03
N PHE A 63 14.39 -11.02 -7.91
CA PHE A 63 13.09 -11.14 -8.55
C PHE A 63 12.14 -10.03 -8.10
N ASP A 64 11.98 -9.82 -6.79
CA ASP A 64 11.06 -8.80 -6.24
C ASP A 64 11.45 -7.38 -6.68
N ARG A 65 12.74 -7.04 -6.63
CA ARG A 65 13.24 -5.73 -7.09
C ARG A 65 13.04 -5.53 -8.60
N SER A 66 13.16 -6.59 -9.39
CA SER A 66 12.86 -6.56 -10.83
C SER A 66 11.38 -6.29 -11.13
N GLN A 67 10.48 -6.34 -10.14
CA GLN A 67 9.06 -6.00 -10.31
C GLN A 67 8.73 -4.53 -9.97
N LEU A 68 9.68 -3.73 -9.46
CA LEU A 68 9.43 -2.35 -9.04
C LEU A 68 9.34 -1.35 -10.20
N ALA A 69 8.21 -0.67 -10.34
CA ALA A 69 8.07 0.48 -11.21
C ALA A 69 8.91 1.64 -10.66
N ASN A 70 9.58 2.39 -11.55
CA ASN A 70 10.39 3.55 -11.19
C ASN A 70 11.51 3.29 -10.16
N GLY A 71 11.97 2.04 -10.01
CA GLY A 71 12.95 1.65 -8.98
C GLY A 71 12.36 1.45 -7.58
N GLY A 72 11.07 1.73 -7.38
CA GLY A 72 10.37 1.57 -6.12
C GLY A 72 10.16 2.88 -5.35
N ALA A 73 9.64 2.77 -4.13
CA ALA A 73 9.26 3.92 -3.30
C ALA A 73 10.42 4.88 -2.99
N HIS A 74 11.63 4.35 -2.78
CA HIS A 74 12.79 5.18 -2.41
C HIS A 74 13.45 5.89 -3.59
N GLU A 75 13.16 5.45 -4.81
CA GLU A 75 13.70 6.05 -6.05
C GLU A 75 12.64 6.87 -6.82
N ASP A 76 11.36 6.75 -6.45
CA ASP A 76 10.26 7.52 -7.03
C ASP A 76 9.88 8.69 -6.11
N ASP A 77 10.24 9.91 -6.54
CA ASP A 77 9.94 11.17 -5.85
C ASP A 77 8.46 11.37 -5.53
N PHE A 78 7.55 10.65 -6.18
CA PHE A 78 6.14 10.64 -5.80
C PHE A 78 5.97 10.31 -4.31
N TYR A 79 6.66 9.31 -3.77
CA TYR A 79 6.53 8.85 -2.38
C TYR A 79 7.23 9.73 -1.34
N ASN A 80 8.09 10.65 -1.78
CA ASN A 80 8.80 11.54 -0.87
C ASN A 80 7.93 12.73 -0.42
N VAL A 81 7.69 12.84 0.88
CA VAL A 81 6.94 13.93 1.53
C VAL A 81 7.75 14.74 2.55
N ARG A 82 9.03 14.41 2.76
CA ARG A 82 9.89 15.09 3.76
C ARG A 82 10.13 16.57 3.45
N GLY A 83 9.98 16.96 2.18
CA GLY A 83 10.13 18.35 1.75
C GLY A 83 8.88 19.21 1.90
N LEU A 84 7.78 18.68 2.44
CA LEU A 84 6.52 19.42 2.56
C LEU A 84 6.64 20.54 3.61
N PRO A 85 6.43 21.82 3.23
CA PRO A 85 6.42 22.94 4.19
C PRO A 85 5.43 22.73 5.32
N ARG A 86 5.76 23.18 6.54
CA ARG A 86 4.93 22.95 7.74
C ARG A 86 3.51 23.50 7.63
N ASP A 87 3.33 24.60 6.92
CA ASP A 87 2.03 25.22 6.64
C ASP A 87 1.16 24.40 5.66
N GLN A 88 1.76 23.45 4.94
CA GLN A 88 1.07 22.52 4.05
C GLN A 88 0.79 21.16 4.70
N TRP A 89 1.17 20.98 5.97
CA TRP A 89 0.87 19.73 6.67
C TRP A 89 -0.64 19.60 6.86
N PRO A 90 -1.22 18.41 6.58
CA PRO A 90 -2.64 18.20 6.79
C PRO A 90 -3.00 18.37 8.27
N THR A 91 -4.15 18.94 8.56
CA THR A 91 -4.67 19.10 9.93
C THR A 91 -5.71 18.04 10.30
N GLU A 92 -6.18 17.27 9.31
CA GLU A 92 -7.18 16.20 9.48
C GLU A 92 -6.92 15.04 8.52
N PRO A 93 -7.40 13.82 8.83
CA PRO A 93 -7.27 12.67 7.94
C PRO A 93 -8.20 12.76 6.73
N GLY A 94 -7.86 12.07 5.65
CA GLY A 94 -8.65 12.00 4.41
C GLY A 94 -8.38 13.15 3.43
N LYS A 95 -7.27 13.87 3.59
CA LYS A 95 -6.83 14.96 2.70
C LYS A 95 -5.79 14.50 1.71
N THR A 96 -5.88 14.97 0.47
CA THR A 96 -4.83 14.74 -0.53
C THR A 96 -3.64 15.64 -0.24
N ILE A 97 -2.46 15.03 -0.10
CA ILE A 97 -1.18 15.70 0.15
C ILE A 97 -0.42 15.87 -1.17
N LYS A 98 -0.35 14.81 -1.97
CA LYS A 98 0.22 14.82 -3.33
C LYS A 98 -0.72 14.10 -4.28
N LEU A 99 -0.86 14.64 -5.48
CA LEU A 99 -1.70 14.09 -6.54
C LEU A 99 -0.87 13.94 -7.82
N GLN A 100 -0.77 12.72 -8.32
CA GLN A 100 -0.42 12.47 -9.71
C GLN A 100 -1.72 12.12 -10.45
N GLU A 101 -2.31 13.14 -11.08
CA GLU A 101 -3.61 13.00 -11.75
C GLU A 101 -3.54 12.00 -12.91
N PHE A 102 -2.47 12.06 -13.69
CA PHE A 102 -2.20 11.14 -14.79
C PHE A 102 -0.83 10.50 -14.58
N THR A 103 -0.82 9.20 -14.32
CA THR A 103 0.42 8.44 -14.19
C THR A 103 0.89 8.00 -15.58
N ASP A 104 2.19 8.20 -15.88
CA ASP A 104 2.82 7.60 -17.04
C ASP A 104 2.73 6.07 -16.92
N PRO A 105 2.06 5.37 -17.86
CA PRO A 105 1.94 3.92 -17.79
C PRO A 105 3.22 3.19 -18.21
N SER A 106 4.24 3.86 -18.78
CA SER A 106 5.46 3.21 -19.30
C SER A 106 6.20 2.32 -18.28
N PRO A 107 6.26 2.67 -16.98
CA PRO A 107 6.90 1.85 -15.95
C PRO A 107 5.94 0.79 -15.37
N PHE A 108 4.69 0.73 -15.82
CA PHE A 108 3.65 -0.15 -15.30
C PHE A 108 3.13 -1.12 -16.36
N SER A 109 2.39 -2.12 -15.93
CA SER A 109 1.77 -3.17 -16.75
C SER A 109 0.27 -3.22 -16.48
N ILE A 110 -0.40 -2.07 -16.63
CA ILE A 110 -1.85 -1.93 -16.47
C ILE A 110 -2.60 -2.25 -17.78
N PRO A 111 -3.86 -2.69 -17.75
CA PRO A 111 -4.63 -2.97 -18.96
C PRO A 111 -4.80 -1.73 -19.83
N ALA A 112 -4.69 -1.89 -21.15
CA ALA A 112 -4.71 -0.78 -22.11
C ALA A 112 -6.00 0.06 -22.10
N LYS A 113 -7.12 -0.48 -21.60
CA LYS A 113 -8.40 0.21 -21.45
C LYS A 113 -8.59 0.84 -20.06
N THR A 114 -7.50 1.10 -19.36
CA THR A 114 -7.50 1.75 -18.06
C THR A 114 -6.53 2.92 -18.03
N ALA A 115 -6.78 3.87 -17.15
CA ALA A 115 -5.81 4.90 -16.79
C ALA A 115 -5.53 4.80 -15.29
N MET A 116 -4.41 5.36 -14.84
CA MET A 116 -4.03 5.31 -13.44
C MET A 116 -3.72 6.72 -12.91
N SER A 117 -4.15 6.97 -11.68
CA SER A 117 -3.68 8.08 -10.86
C SER A 117 -3.01 7.54 -9.60
N ARG A 118 -2.17 8.34 -8.97
CA ARG A 118 -1.65 8.05 -7.63
C ARG A 118 -1.92 9.22 -6.70
N ILE A 119 -2.22 8.91 -5.44
CA ILE A 119 -2.39 9.90 -4.38
C ILE A 119 -1.52 9.54 -3.17
N ILE A 120 -1.03 10.58 -2.49
CA ILE A 120 -0.63 10.49 -1.10
C ILE A 120 -1.68 11.24 -0.30
N TYR A 121 -2.18 10.62 0.75
CA TYR A 121 -3.25 11.16 1.57
C TYR A 121 -2.92 11.09 3.06
N SER A 122 -3.56 11.94 3.85
CA SER A 122 -3.46 11.92 5.29
C SER A 122 -4.35 10.84 5.90
N THR A 123 -3.86 10.12 6.90
CA THR A 123 -4.63 9.15 7.69
C THR A 123 -4.08 9.10 9.11
N THR A 124 -4.58 8.20 9.96
CA THR A 124 -4.08 8.01 11.32
C THR A 124 -3.51 6.61 11.52
N ASN A 125 -2.43 6.50 12.28
CA ASN A 125 -1.97 5.22 12.81
C ASN A 125 -2.88 4.68 13.93
N ALA A 126 -2.55 3.52 14.49
CA ALA A 126 -3.28 2.87 15.58
C ALA A 126 -3.42 3.74 16.83
N ASN A 127 -2.45 4.62 17.08
CA ASN A 127 -2.43 5.54 18.22
C ASN A 127 -3.15 6.87 17.93
N GLY A 128 -3.69 7.06 16.72
CA GLY A 128 -4.37 8.28 16.30
C GLY A 128 -3.44 9.38 15.76
N THR A 129 -2.12 9.15 15.67
CA THR A 129 -1.17 10.11 15.09
C THR A 129 -1.44 10.27 13.61
N LEU A 130 -1.52 11.52 13.15
CA LEU A 130 -1.69 11.85 11.73
C LEU A 130 -0.41 11.53 10.94
N ILE A 131 -0.55 10.74 9.88
CA ILE A 131 0.54 10.25 9.05
C ILE A 131 0.12 10.20 7.56
N PRO A 132 1.06 10.26 6.62
CA PRO A 132 0.79 10.00 5.21
C PRO A 132 0.65 8.49 4.90
N ALA A 133 -0.10 8.18 3.85
CA ALA A 133 -0.09 6.89 3.17
C ALA A 133 -0.34 7.10 1.67
N SER A 134 0.03 6.14 0.83
CA SER A 134 -0.23 6.19 -0.61
C SER A 134 -1.40 5.30 -1.04
N ALA A 135 -1.96 5.61 -2.20
CA ALA A 135 -2.92 4.78 -2.92
C ALA A 135 -2.75 5.00 -4.43
N TYR A 136 -3.13 3.99 -5.21
CA TYR A 136 -3.40 4.15 -6.63
C TYR A 136 -4.91 4.15 -6.90
N ILE A 137 -5.29 4.73 -8.04
CA ILE A 137 -6.65 4.74 -8.54
C ILE A 137 -6.60 4.23 -9.98
N LEU A 138 -7.31 3.13 -10.27
CA LEU A 138 -7.55 2.68 -11.64
C LEU A 138 -8.87 3.23 -12.15
N TRP A 139 -8.81 3.81 -13.33
CA TRP A 139 -9.94 4.41 -14.03
C TRP A 139 -10.39 3.52 -15.18
N PRO A 140 -11.70 3.27 -15.31
CA PRO A 140 -12.22 2.57 -16.46
C PRO A 140 -12.23 3.50 -17.68
N PHE A 141 -11.96 2.96 -18.87
CA PHE A 141 -12.20 3.71 -20.12
C PHE A 141 -13.66 4.16 -20.24
N GLN A 142 -14.61 3.29 -19.85
CA GLN A 142 -16.03 3.61 -19.82
C GLN A 142 -16.66 3.21 -18.48
N PRO A 143 -17.28 4.16 -17.76
CA PRO A 143 -18.02 3.90 -16.53
C PRO A 143 -19.14 2.87 -16.72
N LYS A 144 -19.27 1.94 -15.77
CA LYS A 144 -20.36 0.97 -15.73
C LYS A 144 -21.69 1.65 -15.36
N VAL A 145 -22.73 1.37 -16.14
CA VAL A 145 -24.09 1.83 -15.85
C VAL A 145 -24.82 0.84 -14.95
N LEU A 146 -25.20 1.25 -13.75
CA LEU A 146 -25.97 0.42 -12.80
C LEU A 146 -27.48 0.64 -13.00
N ARG A 147 -28.25 -0.46 -13.12
CA ARG A 147 -29.68 -0.47 -13.48
C ARG A 147 -30.61 0.35 -12.56
N ARG A 148 -30.15 0.76 -11.36
CA ARG A 148 -30.96 1.48 -10.35
C ARG A 148 -30.82 3.00 -10.39
N LYS A 149 -29.90 3.58 -11.18
CA LYS A 149 -29.79 5.04 -11.32
C LYS A 149 -30.64 5.52 -12.49
N THR A 150 -31.90 5.87 -12.19
CA THR A 150 -32.74 6.69 -13.06
C THR A 150 -32.28 8.16 -12.94
N HIS A 151 -32.11 8.81 -14.08
CA HIS A 151 -31.88 10.26 -14.28
C HIS A 151 -30.46 10.83 -14.04
N ASN A 152 -29.88 11.34 -15.13
CA ASN A 152 -29.06 12.56 -15.26
C ASN A 152 -27.87 12.82 -14.31
N SER A 153 -27.35 11.86 -13.55
CA SER A 153 -25.98 11.97 -13.04
C SER A 153 -25.02 11.61 -14.17
N GLY A 154 -24.05 12.47 -14.49
CA GLY A 154 -23.08 12.26 -15.58
C GLY A 154 -22.26 10.96 -15.49
N LEU A 155 -21.21 10.86 -16.31
CA LEU A 155 -20.28 9.71 -16.46
C LEU A 155 -19.46 9.38 -15.20
N SER A 156 -20.03 9.40 -14.00
CA SER A 156 -19.37 9.02 -12.75
C SER A 156 -19.30 7.50 -12.62
N ALA A 157 -18.09 6.96 -12.45
CA ALA A 157 -17.87 5.53 -12.31
C ALA A 157 -18.30 5.01 -10.91
N PRO A 158 -18.98 3.86 -10.84
CA PRO A 158 -19.19 3.17 -9.58
C PRO A 158 -17.84 2.78 -8.96
N VAL A 159 -17.74 2.94 -7.64
CA VAL A 159 -16.44 2.80 -6.94
C VAL A 159 -16.31 1.44 -6.25
N VAL A 160 -15.16 0.80 -6.43
CA VAL A 160 -14.70 -0.29 -5.57
C VAL A 160 -13.49 0.18 -4.77
N LEU A 161 -13.58 0.11 -3.45
CA LEU A 161 -12.44 0.28 -2.55
C LEU A 161 -11.77 -1.08 -2.37
N TRP A 162 -10.63 -1.27 -3.04
CA TRP A 162 -9.87 -2.51 -3.02
C TRP A 162 -8.82 -2.50 -1.92
N THR A 163 -8.95 -3.40 -0.95
CA THR A 163 -7.98 -3.59 0.13
C THR A 163 -7.12 -4.81 -0.20
N ASN A 164 -5.84 -4.57 -0.53
CA ASN A 164 -4.90 -5.61 -0.98
C ASN A 164 -4.53 -6.60 0.15
N GLY A 165 -4.14 -7.81 -0.24
CA GLY A 165 -3.53 -8.80 0.67
C GLY A 165 -2.09 -8.44 1.03
N THR A 166 -1.38 -9.31 1.76
CA THR A 166 0.02 -9.03 2.16
C THR A 166 0.93 -8.79 0.95
N SER A 167 1.22 -7.52 0.65
CA SER A 167 2.09 -7.11 -0.46
C SER A 167 3.54 -6.86 -0.04
N GLY A 168 3.75 -6.59 1.23
CA GLY A 168 5.06 -6.44 1.85
C GLY A 168 4.97 -5.72 3.19
N PHE A 169 6.11 -5.27 3.70
CA PHE A 169 6.23 -4.73 5.07
C PHE A 169 7.14 -3.50 5.16
N TYR A 170 7.65 -3.06 4.01
CA TYR A 170 8.51 -1.89 3.81
C TYR A 170 7.97 -1.09 2.63
N ALA A 171 8.53 0.09 2.38
CA ALA A 171 8.02 1.02 1.37
C ALA A 171 7.84 0.37 -0.02
N ASN A 172 8.83 -0.40 -0.47
CA ASN A 172 8.79 -1.12 -1.76
C ASN A 172 7.76 -2.26 -1.84
N GLY A 173 7.14 -2.61 -0.71
CA GLY A 173 6.04 -3.56 -0.63
C GLY A 173 4.69 -2.98 -1.01
N ALA A 174 4.58 -1.68 -1.32
CA ALA A 174 3.32 -1.08 -1.77
C ALA A 174 2.90 -1.61 -3.14
N PRO A 175 1.64 -2.02 -3.34
CA PRO A 175 1.12 -2.32 -4.68
C PRO A 175 1.44 -1.22 -5.70
N SER A 176 1.26 0.05 -5.35
CA SER A 176 1.50 1.17 -6.27
C SER A 176 2.97 1.35 -6.71
N THR A 177 3.93 0.65 -6.08
CA THR A 177 5.35 0.67 -6.47
C THR A 177 5.71 -0.48 -7.41
N HIS A 178 4.79 -1.39 -7.70
CA HIS A 178 5.02 -2.57 -8.54
C HIS A 178 4.53 -2.32 -9.97
N ARG A 179 5.28 -2.81 -10.96
CA ARG A 179 4.91 -2.76 -12.39
C ARG A 179 3.47 -3.28 -12.60
N GLY A 180 3.16 -4.43 -12.02
CA GLY A 180 1.84 -5.07 -12.09
C GLY A 180 0.92 -4.78 -10.91
N LEU A 181 1.14 -3.69 -10.16
CA LEU A 181 0.33 -3.28 -8.99
C LEU A 181 0.09 -4.39 -7.95
N PHE A 182 1.05 -5.31 -7.80
CA PHE A 182 0.98 -6.53 -6.99
C PHE A 182 -0.05 -7.57 -7.49
N TYR A 183 0.32 -8.87 -7.53
CA TYR A 183 -0.44 -9.97 -8.18
C TYR A 183 -0.78 -9.79 -9.67
N ALA A 184 -0.07 -8.91 -10.40
CA ALA A 184 -0.53 -8.46 -11.73
C ALA A 184 -1.99 -7.95 -11.69
N ASP A 185 -2.39 -7.47 -10.50
CA ASP A 185 -3.65 -6.87 -10.12
C ASP A 185 -4.92 -7.55 -10.67
N ILE A 186 -4.91 -8.89 -10.70
CA ILE A 186 -5.96 -9.73 -11.32
C ILE A 186 -7.38 -9.25 -10.99
N VAL A 187 -7.65 -8.87 -9.73
CA VAL A 187 -8.99 -8.42 -9.31
C VAL A 187 -9.26 -6.94 -9.67
N PRO A 188 -8.45 -5.95 -9.25
CA PRO A 188 -8.67 -4.56 -9.67
C PRO A 188 -8.63 -4.30 -11.16
N PHE A 189 -7.78 -5.00 -11.93
CA PHE A 189 -7.79 -4.92 -13.40
C PHE A 189 -9.14 -5.38 -13.95
N ALA A 190 -9.63 -6.54 -13.53
CA ALA A 190 -10.94 -7.04 -13.95
C ALA A 190 -12.08 -6.08 -13.55
N LEU A 191 -11.99 -5.44 -12.38
CA LEU A 191 -12.96 -4.43 -11.93
C LEU A 191 -12.89 -3.16 -12.78
N ALA A 192 -11.69 -2.64 -13.05
CA ALA A 192 -11.50 -1.45 -13.87
C ALA A 192 -11.97 -1.69 -15.31
N GLU A 193 -11.62 -2.83 -15.91
CA GLU A 193 -12.10 -3.20 -17.25
C GLU A 193 -13.63 -3.44 -17.29
N ALA A 194 -14.23 -3.85 -16.17
CA ALA A 194 -15.68 -3.96 -16.02
C ALA A 194 -16.40 -2.62 -15.79
N GLY A 195 -15.67 -1.49 -15.77
CA GLY A 195 -16.22 -0.15 -15.72
C GLY A 195 -16.30 0.48 -14.32
N TYR A 196 -15.62 -0.08 -13.32
CA TYR A 196 -15.55 0.51 -11.98
C TYR A 196 -14.30 1.40 -11.84
N ALA A 197 -14.41 2.50 -11.09
CA ALA A 197 -13.22 3.17 -10.56
C ALA A 197 -12.74 2.37 -9.34
N VAL A 198 -11.47 1.96 -9.34
CA VAL A 198 -10.90 1.18 -8.23
C VAL A 198 -9.95 2.06 -7.44
N VAL A 199 -10.28 2.32 -6.18
CA VAL A 199 -9.39 3.01 -5.23
C VAL A 199 -8.68 1.95 -4.41
N ALA A 200 -7.35 1.93 -4.44
CA ALA A 200 -6.54 0.87 -3.83
C ALA A 200 -5.45 1.48 -2.93
N PRO A 201 -5.70 1.63 -1.61
CA PRO A 201 -4.67 2.04 -0.65
C PRO A 201 -3.51 1.05 -0.57
N ASP A 202 -2.30 1.56 -0.39
CA ASP A 202 -1.12 0.72 -0.11
C ASP A 202 -1.01 0.36 1.38
N TYR A 203 -1.75 1.03 2.25
CA TYR A 203 -1.59 1.05 3.72
C TYR A 203 -0.39 1.84 4.23
N ALA A 204 -0.52 2.39 5.42
CA ALA A 204 0.56 3.16 6.08
C ALA A 204 1.84 2.32 6.19
N GLY A 205 2.98 2.95 5.92
CA GLY A 205 4.31 2.33 5.93
C GLY A 205 4.66 1.51 4.69
N LEU A 206 3.69 1.26 3.79
CA LEU A 206 3.96 0.83 2.43
C LEU A 206 3.90 2.08 1.53
N GLY A 207 4.81 2.18 0.56
CA GLY A 207 4.97 3.33 -0.32
C GLY A 207 5.59 4.53 0.41
N VAL A 208 4.94 5.04 1.45
CA VAL A 208 5.45 6.15 2.29
C VAL A 208 5.80 5.61 3.68
N ASP A 209 7.09 5.43 3.92
CA ASP A 209 7.65 4.93 5.20
C ASP A 209 8.25 6.03 6.08
N VAL A 210 8.15 7.30 5.65
CA VAL A 210 8.61 8.45 6.42
C VAL A 210 7.63 9.61 6.29
N ALA A 211 7.24 10.18 7.42
CA ALA A 211 6.32 11.31 7.48
C ALA A 211 6.99 12.63 7.08
N TRP A 212 6.16 13.65 6.87
CA TRP A 212 6.59 15.02 6.57
C TRP A 212 7.43 15.67 7.69
N ASP A 213 7.35 15.16 8.91
CA ASP A 213 8.19 15.59 10.04
C ASP A 213 9.51 14.80 10.16
N GLY A 214 9.76 13.85 9.24
CA GLY A 214 10.93 12.98 9.23
C GLY A 214 10.79 11.71 10.08
N SER A 215 9.70 11.53 10.81
CA SER A 215 9.47 10.32 11.62
C SER A 215 9.21 9.09 10.76
N ARG A 216 9.76 7.93 11.17
CA ARG A 216 9.55 6.66 10.47
C ARG A 216 8.11 6.17 10.65
N ILE A 217 7.52 5.67 9.58
CA ILE A 217 6.18 5.05 9.55
C ILE A 217 6.36 3.58 9.18
N PRO A 218 6.31 2.66 10.15
CA PRO A 218 6.28 1.25 9.82
C PRO A 218 4.92 0.79 9.33
N HIS A 219 4.93 -0.30 8.57
CA HIS A 219 3.70 -0.96 8.18
C HIS A 219 3.03 -1.60 9.41
N GLN A 220 1.82 -1.14 9.73
CA GLN A 220 1.02 -1.65 10.85
C GLN A 220 0.30 -2.94 10.45
N TYR A 221 1.10 -3.95 10.16
CA TYR A 221 0.66 -5.22 9.62
C TYR A 221 -0.40 -5.87 10.53
N PHE A 222 -1.54 -6.26 9.96
CA PHE A 222 -2.72 -6.80 10.66
C PHE A 222 -3.38 -5.88 11.70
N VAL A 223 -2.94 -4.63 11.86
CA VAL A 223 -3.69 -3.67 12.68
C VAL A 223 -4.90 -3.18 11.90
N ARG A 224 -5.97 -3.97 11.96
CA ARG A 224 -7.15 -3.84 11.12
C ARG A 224 -7.76 -2.44 11.13
N GLN A 225 -7.85 -1.82 12.30
CA GLN A 225 -8.42 -0.47 12.43
C GLN A 225 -7.58 0.58 11.70
N ALA A 226 -6.25 0.50 11.80
CA ALA A 226 -5.35 1.40 11.10
C ALA A 226 -5.47 1.21 9.58
N GLY A 227 -5.48 -0.04 9.10
CA GLY A 227 -5.68 -0.36 7.69
C GLY A 227 -7.05 0.15 7.17
N ALA A 228 -8.11 -0.02 7.95
CA ALA A 228 -9.46 0.38 7.55
C ALA A 228 -9.67 1.90 7.57
N HIS A 229 -9.09 2.62 8.55
CA HIS A 229 -9.01 4.08 8.51
C HIS A 229 -8.23 4.55 7.28
N GLY A 230 -7.08 3.93 6.99
CA GLY A 230 -6.31 4.17 5.77
C GLY A 230 -7.16 4.04 4.51
N ALA A 231 -7.85 2.91 4.35
CA ALA A 231 -8.69 2.66 3.17
C ALA A 231 -9.84 3.67 3.03
N LEU A 232 -10.54 4.00 4.11
CA LEU A 232 -11.62 4.99 4.07
C LEU A 232 -11.09 6.40 3.77
N ASN A 233 -9.93 6.76 4.32
CA ASN A 233 -9.31 8.06 4.08
C ASN A 233 -8.73 8.17 2.66
N ALA A 234 -8.23 7.07 2.08
CA ALA A 234 -7.86 7.02 0.66
C ALA A 234 -9.07 7.33 -0.24
N LEU A 235 -10.23 6.73 0.05
CA LEU A 235 -11.46 6.99 -0.68
C LEU A 235 -11.94 8.45 -0.53
N ARG A 236 -11.80 9.03 0.67
CA ARG A 236 -12.13 10.45 0.92
C ARG A 236 -11.22 11.37 0.11
N ALA A 237 -9.91 11.15 0.16
CA ALA A 237 -8.93 11.92 -0.59
C ALA A 237 -9.13 11.78 -2.11
N ALA A 238 -9.38 10.56 -2.60
CA ALA A 238 -9.70 10.32 -4.00
C ALA A 238 -10.97 11.09 -4.45
N ARG A 239 -12.02 11.13 -3.62
CA ARG A 239 -13.23 11.89 -3.93
C ARG A 239 -13.04 13.40 -3.85
N GLU A 240 -12.19 13.87 -2.93
CA GLU A 240 -11.80 15.27 -2.85
C GLU A 240 -11.11 15.69 -4.16
N SER A 241 -10.17 14.89 -4.65
CA SER A 241 -9.44 15.16 -5.90
C SER A 241 -10.25 14.91 -7.17
N PHE A 242 -11.21 13.97 -7.16
CA PHE A 242 -11.92 13.50 -8.37
C PHE A 242 -13.45 13.48 -8.22
N SER A 243 -14.02 14.48 -7.56
CA SER A 243 -15.45 14.54 -7.18
C SER A 243 -16.45 14.34 -8.33
N LYS A 244 -16.08 14.67 -9.56
CA LYS A 244 -16.94 14.52 -10.76
C LYS A 244 -16.86 13.15 -11.44
N HIS A 245 -15.83 12.37 -11.15
CA HIS A 245 -15.52 11.11 -11.85
C HIS A 245 -15.96 9.86 -11.08
N MET A 246 -16.24 9.99 -9.78
CA MET A 246 -16.59 8.87 -8.90
C MET A 246 -18.01 9.01 -8.33
N SER A 247 -18.71 7.89 -8.16
CA SER A 247 -19.97 7.89 -7.42
C SER A 247 -19.77 8.02 -5.91
N SER A 248 -20.80 8.53 -5.22
CA SER A 248 -20.91 8.56 -3.75
C SER A 248 -21.06 7.17 -3.13
N ASP A 249 -21.70 6.24 -3.84
CA ASP A 249 -21.82 4.84 -3.43
C ASP A 249 -20.52 4.10 -3.74
N TYR A 250 -20.15 3.14 -2.88
CA TYR A 250 -19.00 2.27 -3.09
C TYR A 250 -19.23 0.89 -2.48
N VAL A 251 -18.46 -0.09 -2.95
CA VAL A 251 -18.30 -1.41 -2.32
C VAL A 251 -16.87 -1.54 -1.84
N VAL A 252 -16.65 -2.13 -0.67
CA VAL A 252 -15.31 -2.54 -0.23
C VAL A 252 -15.09 -4.01 -0.56
N MET A 253 -13.93 -4.36 -1.11
CA MET A 253 -13.56 -5.73 -1.44
C MET A 253 -12.11 -5.97 -1.01
N GLY A 254 -11.84 -7.11 -0.39
CA GLY A 254 -10.49 -7.45 0.07
C GLY A 254 -10.22 -8.94 0.13
N HIS A 255 -8.94 -9.29 0.03
CA HIS A 255 -8.44 -10.67 0.05
C HIS A 255 -7.30 -10.81 1.07
N SER A 256 -7.21 -11.95 1.77
CA SER A 256 -6.16 -12.24 2.77
C SER A 256 -6.08 -11.15 3.85
N GLN A 257 -4.93 -10.51 4.08
CA GLN A 257 -4.81 -9.34 4.97
C GLN A 257 -5.86 -8.26 4.63
N GLY A 258 -6.06 -7.96 3.36
CA GLY A 258 -7.07 -7.03 2.88
C GLY A 258 -8.49 -7.48 3.17
N GLY A 259 -8.76 -8.78 3.27
CA GLY A 259 -10.04 -9.29 3.76
C GLY A 259 -10.30 -8.87 5.20
N SER A 260 -9.27 -8.92 6.06
CA SER A 260 -9.35 -8.39 7.43
C SER A 260 -9.57 -6.88 7.43
N VAL A 261 -8.90 -6.12 6.55
CA VAL A 261 -9.10 -4.67 6.43
C VAL A 261 -10.51 -4.31 5.96
N ALA A 262 -11.03 -4.98 4.92
CA ALA A 262 -12.39 -4.79 4.41
C ALA A 262 -13.43 -5.08 5.50
N TRP A 263 -13.26 -6.18 6.25
CA TRP A 263 -14.12 -6.48 7.40
C TRP A 263 -14.02 -5.38 8.46
N GLY A 264 -12.81 -4.95 8.81
CA GLY A 264 -12.56 -3.88 9.77
C GLY A 264 -13.26 -2.57 9.44
N LEU A 265 -13.30 -2.23 8.15
CA LEU A 265 -14.03 -1.06 7.67
C LEU A 265 -15.54 -1.21 7.96
N SER A 266 -16.12 -2.37 7.68
CA SER A 266 -17.52 -2.64 8.01
C SER A 266 -17.80 -2.57 9.52
N GLU A 267 -16.88 -3.04 10.37
CA GLU A 267 -16.98 -2.92 11.84
C GLU A 267 -16.88 -1.46 12.31
N ILE A 268 -15.98 -0.66 11.74
CA ILE A 268 -15.85 0.78 12.08
C ILE A 268 -17.15 1.53 11.78
N LEU A 269 -17.82 1.18 10.69
CA LEU A 269 -19.08 1.80 10.28
C LEU A 269 -20.30 1.33 11.08
N GLY A 270 -20.20 0.23 11.85
CA GLY A 270 -21.33 -0.44 12.51
C GLY A 270 -21.32 -0.40 14.05
N ARG A 271 -20.41 0.35 14.68
CA ARG A 271 -20.07 0.17 16.11
C ARG A 271 -21.25 0.22 17.11
N ASN A 272 -21.39 -0.87 17.88
CA ASN A 272 -21.76 -0.98 19.32
C ASN A 272 -21.41 -2.40 19.86
N ASP A 273 -20.45 -2.54 20.78
CA ASP A 273 -19.57 -3.73 21.06
C ASP A 273 -20.18 -5.14 21.32
N THR A 274 -19.56 -6.28 20.90
CA THR A 274 -18.60 -7.21 21.63
C THR A 274 -18.42 -8.56 20.84
N LYS A 275 -17.66 -9.63 21.22
CA LYS A 275 -16.22 -10.06 21.05
C LYS A 275 -16.09 -11.53 20.44
N PHE A 276 -14.99 -11.96 19.72
CA PHE A 276 -14.45 -13.36 19.50
C PHE A 276 -13.07 -13.62 18.70
N GLU A 277 -12.12 -14.49 19.13
CA GLU A 277 -10.68 -14.73 18.70
C GLU A 277 -10.38 -15.47 17.34
N ASN A 278 -9.26 -15.25 16.59
CA ASN A 278 -7.91 -15.92 16.63
C ASN A 278 -6.87 -15.32 15.63
N ILE A 279 -5.54 -15.31 15.93
CA ILE A 279 -4.42 -14.94 15.01
C ILE A 279 -3.73 -16.16 14.35
N GLY A 280 -3.25 -16.02 13.10
CA GLY A 280 -2.41 -17.01 12.39
C GLY A 280 -0.88 -16.84 12.57
N LYS A 281 -0.13 -17.96 12.59
CA LYS A 281 1.28 -18.07 13.03
C LYS A 281 2.37 -17.53 12.07
N GLY A 282 2.17 -17.61 10.75
CA GLY A 282 3.25 -17.40 9.75
C GLY A 282 3.74 -15.97 9.51
N PHE A 283 3.23 -14.96 10.22
CA PHE A 283 3.61 -13.55 10.03
C PHE A 283 4.11 -12.87 11.30
N LEU A 284 4.50 -13.66 12.30
CA LEU A 284 4.85 -13.17 13.63
C LEU A 284 6.03 -12.19 13.63
N ALA A 285 7.07 -12.45 12.82
CA ALA A 285 8.25 -11.58 12.71
C ALA A 285 7.90 -10.16 12.27
N TRP A 286 6.92 -10.06 11.39
CA TRP A 286 6.46 -8.79 10.83
C TRP A 286 5.60 -7.98 11.78
N ILE A 287 4.79 -8.65 12.58
CA ILE A 287 4.05 -8.04 13.68
C ILE A 287 5.04 -7.52 14.72
N ALA A 288 5.94 -8.39 15.17
CA ALA A 288 6.82 -8.11 16.28
C ALA A 288 7.78 -6.94 16.03
N LYS A 289 8.38 -6.87 14.84
CA LYS A 289 9.43 -5.86 14.55
C LYS A 289 9.01 -4.42 14.73
N ASP A 290 7.71 -4.14 14.63
CA ASP A 290 7.15 -2.80 14.80
C ASP A 290 6.07 -2.74 15.90
N LEU A 291 5.87 -3.82 16.68
CA LEU A 291 4.84 -3.87 17.73
C LEU A 291 5.11 -2.84 18.84
N ASN A 292 6.38 -2.49 19.06
CA ASN A 292 6.76 -1.44 20.00
C ASN A 292 6.20 -0.04 19.65
N GLN A 293 5.77 0.18 18.42
CA GLN A 293 5.12 1.44 18.03
C GLN A 293 3.72 1.58 18.62
N ILE A 294 3.08 0.45 18.93
CA ILE A 294 1.76 0.39 19.55
C ILE A 294 1.91 0.19 21.06
N TYR A 295 2.83 -0.69 21.45
CA TYR A 295 3.13 -1.03 22.83
C TYR A 295 4.61 -0.71 23.15
N PRO A 296 4.96 0.54 23.53
CA PRO A 296 6.36 0.99 23.69
C PRO A 296 7.25 0.15 24.60
N SER A 297 6.67 -0.63 25.51
CA SER A 297 7.39 -1.54 26.40
C SER A 297 7.76 -2.89 25.77
N PHE A 298 7.25 -3.20 24.58
CA PHE A 298 7.52 -4.47 23.89
C PHE A 298 8.97 -4.56 23.45
N ASN A 299 9.60 -5.72 23.68
CA ASN A 299 10.91 -6.04 23.15
C ASN A 299 10.82 -7.26 22.23
N LEU A 300 11.56 -7.24 21.10
CA LEU A 300 11.66 -8.39 20.21
C LEU A 300 12.09 -9.67 20.94
N SER A 301 12.96 -9.55 21.95
CA SER A 301 13.41 -10.69 22.75
C SER A 301 12.31 -11.35 23.60
N ASP A 302 11.15 -10.69 23.77
CA ASP A 302 9.98 -11.29 24.42
C ASP A 302 9.42 -12.44 23.57
N TRP A 303 9.59 -12.37 22.23
CA TRP A 303 9.05 -13.36 21.30
C TRP A 303 10.12 -14.15 20.54
N PHE A 304 11.31 -13.59 20.35
CA PHE A 304 12.35 -14.18 19.51
C PHE A 304 13.62 -14.53 20.29
N THR A 305 14.23 -15.65 19.91
CA THR A 305 15.58 -16.01 20.35
C THR A 305 16.59 -14.99 19.80
N PRO A 306 17.84 -14.94 20.30
CA PRO A 306 18.87 -14.07 19.73
C PRO A 306 19.05 -14.27 18.21
N LEU A 307 18.91 -15.51 17.72
CA LEU A 307 18.95 -15.80 16.28
C LEU A 307 17.75 -15.18 15.55
N GLY A 308 16.55 -15.28 16.10
CA GLY A 308 15.35 -14.66 15.54
C GLY A 308 15.48 -13.13 15.45
N VAL A 309 16.03 -12.49 16.49
CA VAL A 309 16.32 -11.05 16.49
C VAL A 309 17.31 -10.69 15.38
N SER A 310 18.42 -11.41 15.23
CA SER A 310 19.40 -11.17 14.16
C SER A 310 18.82 -11.37 12.75
N ARG A 311 17.91 -12.33 12.58
CA ARG A 311 17.19 -12.54 11.31
C ARG A 311 16.22 -11.40 11.00
N ILE A 312 15.53 -10.85 12.01
CA ILE A 312 14.71 -9.64 11.85
C ILE A 312 15.58 -8.43 11.52
N GLU A 313 16.77 -8.31 12.13
CA GLU A 313 17.72 -7.25 11.79
C GLU A 313 18.16 -7.34 10.32
N LEU A 314 18.54 -8.54 9.85
CA LEU A 314 18.87 -8.75 8.45
C LEU A 314 17.69 -8.40 7.53
N LEU A 315 16.48 -8.83 7.91
CA LEU A 315 15.26 -8.54 7.15
C LEU A 315 15.03 -7.03 6.99
N ASN A 316 15.30 -6.24 8.04
CA ASN A 316 15.23 -4.78 8.00
C ASN A 316 16.31 -4.18 7.09
N GLN A 317 17.52 -4.73 7.09
CA GLN A 317 18.62 -4.22 6.26
C GLN A 317 18.36 -4.40 4.75
N ILE A 318 17.73 -5.51 4.37
CA ILE A 318 17.54 -5.87 2.95
C ILE A 318 16.15 -5.53 2.41
N GLU A 319 15.25 -5.16 3.32
CA GLU A 319 13.83 -4.94 3.08
C GLU A 319 13.13 -6.12 2.39
N GLY A 320 13.42 -7.32 2.86
CA GLY A 320 12.99 -8.57 2.21
C GLY A 320 11.46 -8.74 2.18
N SER A 321 10.95 -9.38 1.14
CA SER A 321 9.51 -9.66 1.01
C SER A 321 9.03 -10.78 1.96
N GLN A 322 7.73 -11.07 1.90
CA GLN A 322 7.17 -12.26 2.55
C GLN A 322 7.87 -13.56 2.13
N MET A 323 8.33 -13.67 0.87
CA MET A 323 9.02 -14.86 0.40
C MET A 323 10.42 -14.98 1.01
N VAL A 324 11.14 -13.86 1.16
CA VAL A 324 12.40 -13.82 1.90
C VAL A 324 12.18 -14.26 3.35
N THR A 325 11.07 -13.86 3.95
CA THR A 325 10.73 -14.27 5.33
C THR A 325 10.52 -15.77 5.42
N PHE A 326 9.72 -16.36 4.53
CA PHE A 326 9.49 -17.80 4.55
C PHE A 326 10.78 -18.60 4.33
N ALA A 327 11.68 -18.11 3.47
CA ALA A 327 12.99 -18.73 3.27
C ALA A 327 13.92 -18.59 4.50
N MET A 328 13.86 -17.45 5.19
CA MET A 328 14.80 -17.10 6.26
C MET A 328 14.33 -17.54 7.66
N PHE A 329 13.03 -17.70 7.91
CA PHE A 329 12.48 -17.91 9.25
C PHE A 329 12.13 -19.37 9.56
N SER A 330 12.42 -20.29 8.64
CA SER A 330 12.29 -21.73 8.85
C SER A 330 13.57 -22.36 9.45
N PRO A 331 13.46 -23.37 10.33
CA PRO A 331 12.26 -23.76 11.07
C PRO A 331 11.93 -22.73 12.18
N GLU A 332 10.64 -22.54 12.50
CA GLU A 332 10.19 -21.50 13.45
C GLU A 332 10.70 -21.75 14.88
N GLU A 333 10.89 -23.02 15.26
CA GLU A 333 11.32 -23.42 16.60
C GLU A 333 12.75 -22.94 16.93
N ALA A 334 13.57 -22.66 15.92
CA ALA A 334 14.92 -22.14 16.11
C ALA A 334 14.95 -20.63 16.44
N ILE A 335 13.87 -19.91 16.11
CA ILE A 335 13.83 -18.44 16.14
C ILE A 335 12.83 -17.89 17.17
N LEU A 336 11.87 -18.67 17.63
CA LEU A 336 10.86 -18.25 18.60
C LEU A 336 11.22 -18.67 20.03
N GLN A 337 10.91 -17.82 20.99
CA GLN A 337 11.00 -18.17 22.41
C GLN A 337 9.92 -19.19 22.79
N PRO A 338 10.21 -20.18 23.66
CA PRO A 338 9.16 -20.97 24.30
C PRO A 338 8.15 -20.05 25.01
N GLY A 339 6.85 -20.29 24.80
CA GLY A 339 5.79 -19.52 25.46
C GLY A 339 5.56 -18.09 24.92
N TRP A 340 6.15 -17.70 23.78
CA TRP A 340 5.94 -16.36 23.19
C TRP A 340 4.45 -15.96 23.06
N HIS A 341 3.58 -16.94 22.79
CA HIS A 341 2.15 -16.79 22.59
C HIS A 341 1.35 -16.59 23.89
N GLU A 342 1.97 -16.84 25.05
CA GLU A 342 1.35 -16.66 26.36
C GLU A 342 1.55 -15.23 26.91
N THR A 343 2.39 -14.44 26.24
CA THR A 343 2.72 -13.07 26.63
C THR A 343 1.49 -12.15 26.59
N TRP A 344 1.50 -11.10 27.42
CA TRP A 344 0.47 -10.05 27.37
C TRP A 344 0.34 -9.44 25.97
N TYR A 345 1.46 -9.22 25.28
CA TYR A 345 1.50 -8.61 23.95
C TYR A 345 0.79 -9.46 22.90
N ALA A 346 0.89 -10.80 22.98
CA ALA A 346 0.20 -11.69 22.03
C ALA A 346 -1.32 -11.49 22.16
N LYS A 347 -1.84 -11.55 23.39
CA LYS A 347 -3.27 -11.32 23.69
C LYS A 347 -3.72 -9.91 23.30
N ALA A 348 -2.93 -8.89 23.62
CA ALA A 348 -3.25 -7.50 23.30
C ALA A 348 -3.29 -7.27 21.78
N PHE A 349 -2.40 -7.92 21.02
CA PHE A 349 -2.40 -7.81 19.56
C PHE A 349 -3.57 -8.58 18.92
N GLU A 350 -4.02 -9.70 19.47
CA GLU A 350 -5.23 -10.43 19.04
C GLU A 350 -6.49 -9.56 19.04
N GLU A 351 -6.62 -8.64 20.00
CA GLU A 351 -7.74 -7.70 20.04
C GLU A 351 -7.71 -6.67 18.89
N LEU A 352 -6.51 -6.33 18.40
CA LEU A 352 -6.31 -5.43 17.25
C LEU A 352 -6.48 -6.16 15.91
N ALA A 353 -6.02 -7.41 15.83
CA ALA A 353 -5.87 -8.14 14.58
C ALA A 353 -7.15 -8.85 14.13
N ASN A 354 -7.90 -9.45 15.06
CA ASN A 354 -8.94 -10.41 14.71
C ASN A 354 -10.29 -9.73 14.40
N PRO A 355 -10.82 -9.87 13.16
CA PRO A 355 -12.14 -9.36 12.80
C PRO A 355 -13.26 -10.30 13.29
N GLY A 356 -14.52 -9.86 13.15
CA GLY A 356 -15.71 -10.65 13.44
C GLY A 356 -16.21 -10.52 14.87
N LYS A 357 -15.68 -9.54 15.60
CA LYS A 357 -15.90 -9.33 17.04
C LYS A 357 -16.81 -8.14 17.35
N ARG A 358 -17.31 -7.45 16.33
CA ARG A 358 -18.00 -6.16 16.46
C ARG A 358 -19.16 -6.12 15.47
N PRO A 359 -20.23 -5.36 15.73
CA PRO A 359 -21.26 -5.20 14.73
C PRO A 359 -20.71 -4.49 13.52
N PHE A 360 -21.30 -4.82 12.38
CA PHE A 360 -20.84 -4.34 11.08
C PHE A 360 -22.00 -3.70 10.33
N LYS A 361 -21.66 -2.86 9.35
CA LYS A 361 -22.62 -2.20 8.48
C LYS A 361 -22.65 -2.83 7.09
N GLY A 362 -23.85 -3.06 6.58
CA GLY A 362 -24.10 -3.51 5.20
C GLY A 362 -24.10 -5.02 5.03
N PRO A 363 -24.56 -5.54 3.87
CA PRO A 363 -24.41 -6.95 3.54
C PRO A 363 -22.92 -7.29 3.36
N ILE A 364 -22.48 -8.42 3.93
CA ILE A 364 -21.14 -8.95 3.76
C ILE A 364 -21.24 -10.33 3.11
N LEU A 365 -20.44 -10.56 2.07
CA LEU A 365 -20.14 -11.88 1.55
C LEU A 365 -18.75 -12.28 2.03
N LEU A 366 -18.67 -13.35 2.82
CA LEU A 366 -17.40 -13.94 3.26
C LEU A 366 -17.19 -15.26 2.54
N VAL A 367 -16.01 -15.43 1.95
CA VAL A 367 -15.59 -16.68 1.33
C VAL A 367 -14.28 -17.11 1.99
N GLN A 368 -14.28 -18.30 2.57
CA GLN A 368 -13.13 -18.89 3.24
C GLN A 368 -12.91 -20.30 2.68
N GLY A 369 -11.68 -20.61 2.29
CA GLY A 369 -11.30 -21.97 1.89
C GLY A 369 -11.34 -22.92 3.09
N THR A 370 -11.78 -24.16 2.86
CA THR A 370 -11.84 -25.25 3.85
C THR A 370 -10.52 -25.95 4.02
#